data_AF-Q2UFP2-F1
#
_entry.id   AF-Q2UFP2-F1
#
_cell.length_a   1.000
_cell.length_b   1.000
_cell.length_c   1.000
_cell.angle_alpha   90.00
_cell.angle_beta   90.00
_cell.angle_gamma   90.00
#
_symmetry.space_group_name_H-M   'P 1'
#
loop_
_entity.id
_entity.type
_entity.pdbx_description
1 polymer ?
#
loop_
_entity_poly.entity_id
_entity_poly.type
_entity_poly.pdbx_seq_one_letter_code
_entity_poly.pdbx_strand_id
1 'polypeptide(L)'
;MCQTVGLHRSSTTKGDPSTLAETKRHVFWLLYTIDKNISLNLGFTSHFQDHDIDTDLFTPSDHHQYRSWDLMTLVTAEFATIQGRVYDELYSISASRASDEKRLNAIEKLSVDLIAVRDKLLAIDVSAGLYADSLHGMAACADFITYSVLTVIYRAETRPRNAMAISSRCYEAATLALHSHLKCFTYFRGRQTHKQIEYVHWILLYPSFAPFVIVFTHAITTASNADLSLLQETVKSLDLIKGLSLR
;
A
#
# COMPACT_ATOMS: atom_id res chain seq x y z
N MET A 1 16.40 4.14 14.86
CA MET A 1 17.07 2.91 15.34
C MET A 1 17.74 2.13 14.21
N CYS A 2 17.04 1.66 13.16
CA CYS A 2 17.67 0.83 12.11
C CYS A 2 18.71 1.56 11.24
N GLN A 3 18.49 2.83 10.93
CA GLN A 3 19.53 3.65 10.29
C GLN A 3 20.73 3.86 11.23
N THR A 4 20.47 4.10 12.52
CA THR A 4 21.50 4.29 13.56
C THR A 4 22.44 3.08 13.69
N VAL A 5 21.90 1.86 13.59
CA VAL A 5 22.71 0.63 13.62
C VAL A 5 23.23 0.20 12.24
N GLY A 6 23.00 1.01 11.20
CA GLY A 6 23.57 0.81 9.87
C GLY A 6 22.85 -0.20 8.97
N LEU A 7 21.64 -0.69 9.29
CA LEU A 7 21.01 -1.77 8.50
C LEU A 7 20.72 -1.42 7.03
N HIS A 8 20.71 -0.12 6.70
CA HIS A 8 20.58 0.41 5.34
C HIS A 8 21.86 0.29 4.51
N ARG A 9 22.98 -0.11 5.13
CA ARG A 9 24.30 -0.28 4.50
C ARG A 9 24.65 -1.75 4.32
N SER A 10 25.05 -2.13 3.12
CA SER A 10 25.65 -3.41 2.77
C SER A 10 26.85 -3.76 3.66
N SER A 11 27.66 -2.76 4.04
CA SER A 11 28.83 -2.95 4.91
C SER A 11 28.47 -3.55 6.27
N THR A 12 27.28 -3.27 6.80
CA THR A 12 26.82 -3.76 8.11
C THR A 12 26.56 -5.26 8.14
N THR A 13 26.32 -5.90 6.98
CA THR A 13 26.06 -7.35 6.90
C THR A 13 27.23 -8.15 6.36
N LYS A 14 28.29 -7.49 5.88
CA LYS A 14 29.38 -8.12 5.12
C LYS A 14 30.21 -9.15 5.91
N GLY A 15 30.28 -9.00 7.23
CA GLY A 15 31.00 -9.91 8.14
C GLY A 15 30.09 -10.86 8.92
N ASP A 16 28.77 -10.78 8.73
CA ASP A 16 27.83 -11.63 9.44
C ASP A 16 27.77 -13.04 8.83
N PRO A 17 27.45 -14.07 9.63
CA PRO A 17 26.96 -15.33 9.09
C PRO A 17 25.76 -15.09 8.18
N SER A 18 25.65 -15.85 7.08
CA SER A 18 24.61 -15.66 6.06
C SER A 18 23.19 -15.57 6.65
N THR A 19 22.83 -16.43 7.59
CA THR A 19 21.50 -16.41 8.23
C THR A 19 21.21 -15.11 8.99
N LEU A 20 22.22 -14.54 9.66
CA LEU A 20 22.09 -13.27 10.38
C LEU A 20 22.03 -12.09 9.40
N ALA A 21 22.82 -12.13 8.33
CA ALA A 21 22.78 -11.12 7.26
C ALA A 21 21.39 -11.04 6.62
N GLU A 22 20.82 -12.20 6.25
CA GLU A 22 19.47 -12.26 5.69
C GLU A 22 18.41 -11.76 6.69
N THR A 23 18.51 -12.17 7.97
CA THR A 23 17.58 -11.68 9.01
C THR A 23 17.62 -10.16 9.15
N LYS A 24 18.82 -9.56 9.14
CA LYS A 24 18.99 -8.09 9.18
C LYS A 24 18.36 -7.40 7.96
N ARG A 25 18.53 -7.97 6.77
CA ARG A 25 17.90 -7.45 5.53
C ARG A 25 16.38 -7.56 5.60
N HIS A 26 15.82 -8.67 6.06
CA HIS A 26 14.36 -8.82 6.25
C HIS A 26 13.80 -7.72 7.15
N VAL A 27 14.44 -7.50 8.31
CA VAL A 27 14.01 -6.47 9.27
C VAL A 27 14.10 -5.07 8.65
N PHE A 28 15.17 -4.78 7.91
CA PHE A 28 15.33 -3.50 7.24
C PHE A 28 14.21 -3.26 6.21
N TRP A 29 13.99 -4.20 5.30
CA TRP A 29 13.01 -4.05 4.21
C TRP A 29 11.55 -4.04 4.71
N LEU A 30 11.26 -4.74 5.81
CA LEU A 30 9.96 -4.63 6.48
C LEU A 30 9.71 -3.21 7.02
N LEU A 31 10.70 -2.63 7.72
CA LEU A 31 10.57 -1.29 8.28
C LEU A 31 10.55 -0.20 7.20
N TYR A 32 11.33 -0.38 6.14
CA TYR A 32 11.28 0.44 4.94
C TYR A 32 9.85 0.48 4.37
N THR A 33 9.24 -0.70 4.19
CA THR A 33 7.88 -0.84 3.66
C THR A 33 6.85 -0.09 4.50
N ILE A 34 6.93 -0.24 5.83
CA ILE A 34 6.04 0.41 6.77
C ILE A 34 6.20 1.93 6.72
N ASP A 35 7.43 2.44 6.77
CA ASP A 35 7.68 3.89 6.73
C ASP A 35 7.19 4.52 5.42
N LYS A 36 7.50 3.92 4.25
CA LYS A 36 7.02 4.44 2.96
C LYS A 36 5.50 4.55 2.90
N ASN A 37 4.79 3.51 3.36
CA ASN A 37 3.34 3.50 3.39
C ASN A 37 2.77 4.60 4.31
N ILE A 38 3.27 4.67 5.55
CA ILE A 38 2.81 5.64 6.55
C ILE A 38 3.12 7.08 6.07
N SER A 39 4.32 7.31 5.55
CA SER A 39 4.76 8.59 5.01
C SER A 39 3.84 9.10 3.91
N LEU A 40 3.49 8.24 2.94
CA LEU A 40 2.55 8.60 1.88
C LEU A 40 1.16 8.92 2.45
N ASN A 41 0.64 8.08 3.34
CA ASN A 41 -0.70 8.24 3.91
C ASN A 41 -0.84 9.50 4.77
N LEU A 42 0.22 9.87 5.50
CA LEU A 42 0.24 11.03 6.39
C LEU A 42 0.79 12.30 5.70
N GLY A 43 1.31 12.19 4.48
CA GLY A 43 1.75 13.33 3.68
C GLY A 43 3.09 13.93 4.12
N PHE A 44 3.99 13.13 4.68
CA PHE A 44 5.35 13.57 5.01
C PHE A 44 6.43 12.79 4.28
N THR A 45 7.63 13.38 4.18
CA THR A 45 8.80 12.72 3.58
C THR A 45 9.22 11.50 4.38
N SER A 46 9.47 10.38 3.68
CA SER A 46 9.99 9.15 4.29
C SER A 46 11.33 9.35 4.99
N HIS A 47 11.55 8.66 6.11
CA HIS A 47 12.85 8.66 6.78
C HIS A 47 13.87 7.80 6.03
N PHE A 48 13.39 6.80 5.29
CA PHE A 48 14.22 5.95 4.45
C PHE A 48 14.33 6.53 3.04
N GLN A 49 15.35 7.34 2.83
CA GLN A 49 15.66 7.94 1.54
C GLN A 49 16.35 6.92 0.62
N ASP A 50 15.78 6.65 -0.56
CA ASP A 50 16.26 5.58 -1.45
C ASP A 50 17.69 5.81 -1.93
N HIS A 51 18.09 7.08 -2.10
CA HIS A 51 19.46 7.45 -2.48
C HIS A 51 20.50 7.23 -1.36
N ASP A 52 20.06 6.94 -0.14
CA ASP A 52 20.93 6.70 1.01
C ASP A 52 20.95 5.20 1.42
N ILE A 53 20.40 4.31 0.60
CA ILE A 53 20.30 2.87 0.88
C ILE A 53 21.20 2.12 -0.10
N ASP A 54 22.11 1.29 0.41
CA ASP A 54 22.97 0.42 -0.41
C ASP A 54 22.94 -1.06 0.04
N THR A 55 22.06 -1.41 0.98
CA THR A 55 21.84 -2.80 1.39
C THR A 55 21.08 -3.58 0.33
N ASP A 56 21.48 -4.83 0.10
CA ASP A 56 20.81 -5.70 -0.86
C ASP A 56 19.43 -6.15 -0.36
N LEU A 57 18.59 -6.59 -1.29
CA LEU A 57 17.42 -7.40 -0.95
C LEU A 57 17.86 -8.73 -0.32
N PHE A 58 17.00 -9.30 0.52
CA PHE A 58 17.24 -10.64 1.04
C PHE A 58 16.93 -11.70 -0.02
N THR A 59 17.56 -12.87 0.10
CA THR A 59 17.33 -14.00 -0.80
C THR A 59 16.15 -14.82 -0.29
N PRO A 60 15.14 -15.11 -1.13
CA PRO A 60 14.03 -15.97 -0.73
C PRO A 60 14.50 -17.36 -0.29
N SER A 61 13.90 -17.88 0.77
CA SER A 61 14.16 -19.22 1.27
C SER A 61 13.92 -20.29 0.20
N ASP A 62 14.75 -21.33 0.22
CA ASP A 62 14.53 -22.55 -0.56
C ASP A 62 13.42 -23.42 0.06
N HIS A 63 13.11 -23.20 1.34
CA HIS A 63 12.05 -23.93 2.01
C HIS A 63 10.70 -23.40 1.54
N HIS A 64 9.93 -24.25 0.85
CA HIS A 64 8.65 -23.92 0.22
C HIS A 64 7.66 -23.17 1.14
N GLN A 65 7.62 -23.50 2.43
CA GLN A 65 6.72 -22.83 3.38
C GLN A 65 7.08 -21.37 3.70
N TYR A 66 8.35 -20.99 3.59
CA TYR A 66 8.82 -19.62 3.85
C TYR A 66 8.96 -18.82 2.57
N ARG A 67 9.25 -19.51 1.44
CA ARG A 67 9.46 -18.88 0.15
C ARG A 67 8.33 -17.95 -0.29
N SER A 68 7.06 -18.34 -0.11
CA SER A 68 5.93 -17.49 -0.50
C SER A 68 5.85 -16.19 0.31
N TRP A 69 6.22 -16.23 1.60
CA TRP A 69 6.31 -15.04 2.45
C TRP A 69 7.43 -14.12 2.02
N ASP A 70 8.59 -14.70 1.71
CA ASP A 70 9.76 -13.96 1.25
C ASP A 70 9.47 -13.25 -0.07
N LEU A 71 8.87 -13.96 -1.03
CA LEU A 71 8.44 -13.38 -2.30
C LEU A 71 7.40 -12.27 -2.10
N MET A 72 6.39 -12.50 -1.26
CA MET A 72 5.38 -11.48 -0.94
C MET A 72 6.02 -10.23 -0.35
N THR A 73 6.96 -10.41 0.58
CA THR A 73 7.66 -9.32 1.25
C THR A 73 8.55 -8.53 0.28
N LEU A 74 9.27 -9.21 -0.62
CA LEU A 74 10.08 -8.55 -1.65
C LEU A 74 9.23 -7.72 -2.62
N VAL A 75 8.11 -8.28 -3.09
CA VAL A 75 7.21 -7.55 -3.99
C VAL A 75 6.51 -6.39 -3.26
N THR A 76 6.20 -6.57 -1.97
CA THR A 76 5.65 -5.48 -1.14
C THR A 76 6.69 -4.37 -0.91
N ALA A 77 7.97 -4.70 -0.79
CA ALA A 77 9.04 -3.70 -0.74
C ALA A 77 9.15 -2.91 -2.05
N GLU A 78 9.03 -3.58 -3.21
CA GLU A 78 8.94 -2.91 -4.52
C GLU A 78 7.72 -1.96 -4.60
N PHE A 79 6.56 -2.42 -4.11
CA PHE A 79 5.34 -1.60 -4.00
C PHE A 79 5.57 -0.36 -3.13
N ALA A 80 6.25 -0.52 -1.99
CA ALA A 80 6.59 0.57 -1.07
C ALA A 80 7.58 1.57 -1.68
N THR A 81 8.54 1.13 -2.48
CA THR A 81 9.40 2.04 -3.25
C THR A 81 8.57 2.92 -4.17
N ILE A 82 7.55 2.35 -4.84
CA ILE A 82 6.62 3.14 -5.67
C ILE A 82 5.84 4.13 -4.79
N GLN A 83 5.33 3.73 -3.62
CA GLN A 83 4.66 4.65 -2.70
C GLN A 83 5.55 5.83 -2.27
N GLY A 84 6.84 5.58 -2.01
CA GLY A 84 7.82 6.64 -1.75
C GLY A 84 7.92 7.62 -2.90
N ARG A 85 8.07 7.11 -4.12
CA ARG A 85 8.12 7.91 -5.34
C ARG A 85 6.83 8.70 -5.59
N VAL A 86 5.66 8.14 -5.28
CA VAL A 86 4.38 8.86 -5.34
C VAL A 86 4.45 10.13 -4.47
N TYR A 87 4.95 10.02 -3.24
CA TYR A 87 5.13 11.20 -2.40
C TYR A 87 6.14 12.19 -2.99
N ASP A 88 7.34 11.70 -3.31
CA ASP A 88 8.45 12.53 -3.75
C ASP A 88 8.18 13.25 -5.08
N GLU A 89 7.54 12.58 -6.03
CA GLU A 89 7.29 13.07 -7.39
C GLU A 89 5.96 13.84 -7.54
N LEU A 90 4.97 13.64 -6.64
CA LEU A 90 3.64 14.26 -6.75
C LEU A 90 3.24 15.18 -5.60
N TYR A 91 3.75 14.97 -4.38
CA TYR A 91 3.25 15.65 -3.17
C TYR A 91 4.30 16.45 -2.39
N SER A 92 5.58 16.18 -2.60
CA SER A 92 6.66 16.93 -1.98
C SER A 92 6.67 18.41 -2.40
N ILE A 93 7.42 19.24 -1.66
CA ILE A 93 7.60 20.65 -2.03
C ILE A 93 8.30 20.78 -3.38
N SER A 94 9.26 19.92 -3.70
CA SER A 94 9.90 19.91 -5.03
C SER A 94 8.90 19.54 -6.12
N ALA A 95 8.03 18.55 -5.89
CA ALA A 95 6.95 18.18 -6.81
C ALA A 95 5.97 19.33 -7.04
N SER A 96 5.61 20.09 -5.99
CA SER A 96 4.72 21.26 -6.11
C SER A 96 5.26 22.37 -7.01
N ARG A 97 6.59 22.40 -7.22
CA ARG A 97 7.29 23.35 -8.09
C ARG A 97 7.59 22.78 -9.48
N ALA A 98 7.31 21.50 -9.72
CA ALA A 98 7.51 20.86 -11.01
C ALA A 98 6.53 21.41 -12.06
N SER A 99 6.90 21.30 -13.34
CA SER A 99 5.99 21.63 -14.44
C SER A 99 4.82 20.64 -14.50
N ASP A 100 3.72 21.06 -15.10
CA ASP A 100 2.57 20.18 -15.31
C ASP A 100 2.94 18.95 -16.16
N GLU A 101 3.81 19.12 -17.15
CA GLU A 101 4.33 18.02 -17.97
C GLU A 101 5.07 16.97 -17.12
N LYS A 102 5.98 17.39 -16.23
CA LYS A 102 6.71 16.46 -15.35
C LYS A 102 5.76 15.70 -14.43
N ARG A 103 4.78 16.41 -13.86
CA ARG A 103 3.77 15.82 -12.99
C ARG A 103 2.90 14.80 -13.72
N LEU A 104 2.40 15.12 -14.91
CA LEU A 104 1.59 14.21 -15.72
C LEU A 104 2.40 12.96 -16.13
N ASN A 105 3.66 13.14 -16.54
CA ASN A 105 4.55 12.01 -16.84
C ASN A 105 4.79 11.12 -15.60
N ALA A 106 4.96 11.71 -14.42
CA ALA A 106 5.08 10.97 -13.18
C ALA A 106 3.79 10.19 -12.86
N ILE A 107 2.61 10.80 -13.03
CA ILE A 107 1.31 10.14 -12.85
C ILE A 107 1.19 8.90 -13.74
N GLU A 108 1.46 9.02 -15.04
CA GLU A 108 1.38 7.89 -15.96
C GLU A 108 2.36 6.78 -15.56
N LYS A 109 3.64 7.13 -15.36
CA LYS A 109 4.67 6.15 -15.02
C LYS A 109 4.35 5.43 -13.71
N LEU A 110 4.01 6.16 -12.65
CA LEU A 110 3.71 5.58 -11.35
C LEU A 110 2.46 4.70 -11.39
N SER A 111 1.44 5.09 -12.17
CA SER A 111 0.24 4.26 -12.32
C SER A 111 0.53 2.92 -13.00
N VAL A 112 1.37 2.91 -14.04
CA VAL A 112 1.80 1.69 -14.75
C VAL A 112 2.67 0.82 -13.86
N ASP A 113 3.68 1.42 -13.19
CA ASP A 113 4.57 0.71 -12.26
C ASP A 113 3.74 0.02 -11.15
N LEU A 114 2.72 0.72 -10.63
CA LEU A 114 1.87 0.23 -9.55
C LEU A 114 0.97 -0.95 -9.98
N ILE A 115 0.41 -0.91 -11.19
CA ILE A 115 -0.34 -2.05 -11.73
C ILE A 115 0.58 -3.25 -11.97
N ALA A 116 1.77 -3.01 -12.54
CA ALA A 116 2.73 -4.08 -12.80
C ALA A 116 3.17 -4.79 -11.51
N VAL A 117 3.45 -4.06 -10.43
CA VAL A 117 3.80 -4.67 -9.14
C VAL A 117 2.62 -5.40 -8.49
N ARG A 118 1.38 -4.91 -8.66
CA ARG A 118 0.17 -5.61 -8.22
C ARG A 118 0.01 -6.94 -8.93
N ASP A 119 0.27 -6.99 -10.24
CA ASP A 119 0.19 -8.24 -11.01
C ASP A 119 1.28 -9.23 -10.60
N LYS A 120 2.50 -8.75 -10.30
CA LYS A 120 3.55 -9.59 -9.69
C LYS A 120 3.10 -10.19 -8.36
N LEU A 121 2.46 -9.39 -7.50
CA LEU A 121 1.99 -9.83 -6.19
C LEU A 121 0.94 -10.93 -6.32
N LEU A 122 -0.03 -10.77 -7.22
CA LEU A 122 -1.08 -11.74 -7.46
C LEU A 122 -0.62 -13.01 -8.19
N ALA A 123 0.53 -12.96 -8.87
CA ALA A 123 1.13 -14.12 -9.51
C ALA A 123 1.87 -15.05 -8.53
N ILE A 124 2.07 -14.63 -7.28
CA ILE A 124 2.74 -15.45 -6.26
C ILE A 124 1.82 -16.60 -5.84
N ASP A 125 2.30 -17.83 -6.00
CA ASP A 125 1.62 -18.99 -5.43
C ASP A 125 1.81 -19.01 -3.91
N VAL A 126 0.70 -18.82 -3.21
CA VAL A 126 0.63 -18.75 -1.74
C VAL A 126 0.14 -20.05 -1.11
N SER A 127 -0.22 -21.06 -1.90
CA SER A 127 -0.84 -22.30 -1.43
C SER A 127 0.07 -23.14 -0.52
N ALA A 128 1.37 -23.16 -0.81
CA ALA A 128 2.37 -23.91 -0.06
C ALA A 128 2.95 -23.14 1.15
N GLY A 129 2.56 -21.87 1.34
CA GLY A 129 3.10 -21.01 2.38
C GLY A 129 2.64 -21.40 3.77
N LEU A 130 3.50 -21.22 4.77
CA LEU A 130 3.11 -21.30 6.17
C LEU A 130 1.99 -20.28 6.43
N TYR A 131 0.92 -20.63 7.14
CA TYR A 131 -0.24 -19.74 7.28
C TYR A 131 -0.82 -19.25 5.93
N ALA A 132 -0.92 -20.15 4.94
CA ALA A 132 -1.42 -19.85 3.60
C ALA A 132 -2.70 -18.99 3.59
N ASP A 133 -3.65 -19.21 4.50
CA ASP A 133 -4.87 -18.40 4.61
C ASP A 133 -4.61 -16.90 4.79
N SER A 134 -3.55 -16.51 5.51
CA SER A 134 -3.14 -15.12 5.70
C SER A 134 -2.50 -14.55 4.44
N LEU A 135 -1.66 -15.32 3.75
CA LEU A 135 -1.10 -14.93 2.45
C LEU A 135 -2.19 -14.74 1.39
N HIS A 136 -3.18 -15.64 1.34
CA HIS A 136 -4.37 -15.49 0.50
C HIS A 136 -5.17 -14.24 0.87
N GLY A 137 -5.28 -13.92 2.18
CA GLY A 137 -5.90 -12.70 2.65
C GLY A 137 -5.21 -11.43 2.15
N MET A 138 -3.87 -11.40 2.20
CA MET A 138 -3.10 -10.28 1.65
C MET A 138 -3.27 -10.16 0.13
N ALA A 139 -3.17 -11.27 -0.60
CA ALA A 139 -3.39 -11.31 -2.04
C ALA A 139 -4.82 -10.82 -2.40
N ALA A 140 -5.84 -11.25 -1.66
CA ALA A 140 -7.23 -10.85 -1.88
C ALA A 140 -7.47 -9.33 -1.71
N CYS A 141 -6.58 -8.63 -1.00
CA CYS A 141 -6.70 -7.19 -0.74
C CYS A 141 -5.67 -6.36 -1.50
N ALA A 142 -4.84 -6.99 -2.34
CA ALA A 142 -3.90 -6.31 -3.23
C ALA A 142 -4.62 -5.29 -4.13
N ASP A 143 -5.81 -5.63 -4.63
CA ASP A 143 -6.63 -4.70 -5.42
C ASP A 143 -7.06 -3.49 -4.63
N PHE A 144 -7.59 -3.69 -3.43
CA PHE A 144 -8.01 -2.60 -2.57
C PHE A 144 -6.86 -1.64 -2.28
N ILE A 145 -5.70 -2.17 -1.91
CA ILE A 145 -4.50 -1.36 -1.61
C ILE A 145 -4.01 -0.63 -2.86
N THR A 146 -3.94 -1.33 -4.00
CA THR A 146 -3.49 -0.77 -5.28
C THR A 146 -4.39 0.38 -5.74
N TYR A 147 -5.71 0.16 -5.78
CA TYR A 147 -6.65 1.20 -6.19
C TYR A 147 -6.68 2.37 -5.19
N SER A 148 -6.41 2.12 -3.91
CA SER A 148 -6.26 3.20 -2.92
C SER A 148 -5.06 4.10 -3.22
N VAL A 149 -3.91 3.53 -3.60
CA VAL A 149 -2.75 4.31 -4.01
C VAL A 149 -2.95 4.96 -5.39
N LEU A 150 -3.60 4.29 -6.35
CA LEU A 150 -3.98 4.90 -7.64
C LEU A 150 -4.89 6.11 -7.46
N THR A 151 -5.82 6.05 -6.49
CA THR A 151 -6.65 7.20 -6.14
C THR A 151 -5.79 8.39 -5.72
N VAL A 152 -4.76 8.15 -4.90
CA VAL A 152 -3.79 9.18 -4.51
C VAL A 152 -3.04 9.68 -5.74
N ILE A 153 -2.49 8.80 -6.58
CA ILE A 153 -1.78 9.19 -7.82
C ILE A 153 -2.65 10.09 -8.72
N TYR A 154 -3.88 9.67 -9.03
CA TYR A 154 -4.76 10.43 -9.93
C TYR A 154 -5.35 11.67 -9.28
N ARG A 155 -5.43 11.75 -7.94
CA ARG A 155 -5.77 13.00 -7.25
C ARG A 155 -4.74 14.09 -7.55
N ALA A 156 -3.49 13.73 -7.78
CA ALA A 156 -2.46 14.69 -8.15
C ALA A 156 -2.71 15.36 -9.53
N GLU A 157 -3.64 14.86 -10.36
CA GLU A 157 -4.06 15.52 -11.59
C GLU A 157 -4.70 16.89 -11.33
N THR A 158 -5.46 17.01 -10.24
CA THR A 158 -6.18 18.24 -9.89
C THR A 158 -5.37 19.09 -8.90
N ARG A 159 -5.12 20.35 -9.27
CA ARG A 159 -4.34 21.27 -8.42
C ARG A 159 -5.14 21.67 -7.17
N PRO A 160 -4.45 22.03 -6.07
CA PRO A 160 -5.10 22.43 -4.81
C PRO A 160 -6.09 23.59 -4.92
N ARG A 161 -5.98 24.44 -5.97
CA ARG A 161 -6.89 25.56 -6.20
C ARG A 161 -8.34 25.14 -6.47
N ASN A 162 -8.55 23.92 -6.98
CA ASN A 162 -9.86 23.33 -7.22
C ASN A 162 -9.97 22.04 -6.40
N ALA A 163 -9.93 22.14 -5.06
CA ALA A 163 -9.93 20.97 -4.16
C ALA A 163 -11.15 20.04 -4.35
N MET A 164 -12.25 20.55 -4.90
CA MET A 164 -13.47 19.81 -5.24
C MET A 164 -13.46 19.20 -6.64
N ALA A 165 -12.50 19.58 -7.50
CA ALA A 165 -12.37 18.98 -8.82
C ALA A 165 -11.75 17.58 -8.68
N ILE A 166 -12.47 16.60 -9.20
CA ILE A 166 -12.07 15.20 -9.24
C ILE A 166 -12.04 14.81 -10.71
N SER A 167 -10.89 14.32 -11.18
CA SER A 167 -10.81 13.78 -12.54
C SER A 167 -11.55 12.44 -12.62
N SER A 168 -11.99 12.07 -13.83
CA SER A 168 -12.67 10.79 -14.06
C SER A 168 -11.83 9.60 -13.58
N ARG A 169 -10.51 9.61 -13.85
CA ARG A 169 -9.58 8.56 -13.42
C ARG A 169 -9.47 8.46 -11.90
N CYS A 170 -9.41 9.60 -11.22
CA CYS A 170 -9.36 9.64 -9.75
C CYS A 170 -10.65 9.08 -9.14
N TYR A 171 -11.81 9.47 -9.67
CA TYR A 171 -13.11 8.95 -9.24
C TYR A 171 -13.25 7.43 -9.51
N GLU A 172 -12.84 6.98 -10.70
CA GLU A 172 -12.89 5.57 -11.07
C GLU A 172 -12.00 4.71 -10.15
N ALA A 173 -10.75 5.12 -9.93
CA ALA A 173 -9.85 4.43 -9.01
C ALA A 173 -10.41 4.40 -7.57
N ALA A 174 -10.99 5.50 -7.10
CA ALA A 174 -11.59 5.58 -5.77
C ALA A 174 -12.78 4.62 -5.63
N THR A 175 -13.63 4.55 -6.65
CA THR A 175 -14.78 3.67 -6.71
C THR A 175 -14.34 2.20 -6.74
N LEU A 176 -13.34 1.85 -7.57
CA LEU A 176 -12.76 0.50 -7.61
C LEU A 176 -12.13 0.10 -6.27
N ALA A 177 -11.48 1.03 -5.56
CA ALA A 177 -10.93 0.77 -4.24
C ALA A 177 -12.03 0.41 -3.23
N LEU A 178 -13.14 1.15 -3.17
CA LEU A 178 -14.24 0.85 -2.23
C LEU A 178 -14.96 -0.46 -2.57
N HIS A 179 -15.18 -0.76 -3.85
CA HIS A 179 -15.73 -2.07 -4.25
C HIS A 179 -14.77 -3.21 -3.90
N SER A 180 -13.48 -3.01 -4.13
CA SER A 180 -12.44 -3.99 -3.77
C SER A 180 -12.35 -4.19 -2.27
N HIS A 181 -12.51 -3.14 -1.46
CA HIS A 181 -12.66 -3.24 -0.01
C HIS A 181 -13.83 -4.14 0.35
N LEU A 182 -15.03 -3.87 -0.19
CA LEU A 182 -16.22 -4.65 0.14
C LEU A 182 -16.06 -6.12 -0.26
N LYS A 183 -15.45 -6.39 -1.42
CA LYS A 183 -15.10 -7.76 -1.85
C LYS A 183 -14.12 -8.42 -0.88
N CYS A 184 -12.99 -7.77 -0.58
CA CYS A 184 -11.98 -8.26 0.37
C CYS A 184 -12.60 -8.48 1.78
N PHE A 185 -13.47 -7.61 2.26
CA PHE A 185 -14.16 -7.76 3.54
C PHE A 185 -14.96 -9.07 3.64
N THR A 186 -15.59 -9.53 2.53
CA THR A 186 -16.31 -10.80 2.53
C THR A 186 -15.42 -12.01 2.81
N TYR A 187 -14.12 -11.94 2.47
CA TYR A 187 -13.15 -12.99 2.76
C TYR A 187 -12.91 -13.16 4.27
N PHE A 188 -12.93 -12.06 5.04
CA PHE A 188 -12.66 -12.08 6.48
C PHE A 188 -13.94 -12.19 7.31
N ARG A 189 -15.08 -11.77 6.77
CA ARG A 189 -16.37 -11.82 7.45
C ARG A 189 -16.72 -13.26 7.84
N GLY A 190 -17.08 -13.47 9.11
CA GLY A 190 -17.50 -14.78 9.62
C GLY A 190 -16.35 -15.76 9.88
N ARG A 191 -15.10 -15.39 9.62
CA ARG A 191 -13.93 -16.14 10.08
C ARG A 191 -13.63 -15.90 11.56
N GLN A 192 -12.73 -16.71 12.11
CA GLN A 192 -12.27 -16.63 13.50
C GLN A 192 -11.78 -15.22 13.86
N THR A 193 -11.97 -14.81 15.12
CA THR A 193 -11.66 -13.46 15.62
C THR A 193 -10.22 -13.02 15.29
N HIS A 194 -9.23 -13.90 15.43
CA HIS A 194 -7.83 -13.56 15.12
C HIS A 194 -7.62 -13.23 13.62
N LYS A 195 -8.37 -13.86 12.69
CA LYS A 195 -8.33 -13.52 11.26
C LYS A 195 -9.01 -12.18 10.96
N GLN A 196 -10.04 -11.83 11.71
CA GLN A 196 -10.67 -10.52 11.60
C GLN A 196 -9.75 -9.42 12.16
N ILE A 197 -9.00 -9.71 13.23
CA ILE A 197 -7.97 -8.83 13.77
C ILE A 197 -6.81 -8.66 12.77
N GLU A 198 -6.36 -9.74 12.12
CA GLU A 198 -5.37 -9.65 11.03
C GLU A 198 -5.82 -8.68 9.93
N TYR A 199 -7.11 -8.73 9.53
CA TYR A 199 -7.67 -7.77 8.57
C TYR A 199 -7.61 -6.33 9.06
N VAL A 200 -7.98 -6.07 10.31
CA VAL A 200 -7.92 -4.71 10.89
C VAL A 200 -6.48 -4.19 10.90
N HIS A 201 -5.55 -4.98 11.43
CA HIS A 201 -4.17 -4.53 11.62
C HIS A 201 -3.37 -4.39 10.32
N TRP A 202 -3.52 -5.34 9.40
CA TRP A 202 -2.66 -5.41 8.22
C TRP A 202 -3.30 -4.85 6.96
N ILE A 203 -4.63 -4.77 6.89
CA ILE A 203 -5.34 -4.45 5.64
C ILE A 203 -6.15 -3.17 5.75
N LEU A 204 -6.80 -2.90 6.88
CA LEU A 204 -7.59 -1.67 7.03
C LEU A 204 -6.72 -0.43 7.27
N LEU A 205 -5.66 -0.57 8.06
CA LEU A 205 -4.80 0.55 8.45
C LEU A 205 -3.70 0.89 7.42
N TYR A 206 -3.50 0.01 6.43
CA TYR A 206 -2.44 0.17 5.43
C TYR A 206 -2.81 1.12 4.27
N PRO A 207 -3.99 1.03 3.62
CA PRO A 207 -4.39 1.98 2.58
C PRO A 207 -4.92 3.32 3.13
N SER A 208 -4.73 4.38 2.35
CA SER A 208 -5.27 5.71 2.62
C SER A 208 -6.80 5.74 2.68
N PHE A 209 -7.37 6.66 3.46
CA PHE A 209 -8.80 6.98 3.43
C PHE A 209 -9.21 7.85 2.21
N ALA A 210 -8.26 8.19 1.32
CA ALA A 210 -8.49 9.01 0.14
C ALA A 210 -9.65 8.54 -0.77
N PRO A 211 -9.82 7.22 -1.07
CA PRO A 211 -10.95 6.76 -1.86
C PRO A 211 -12.32 7.14 -1.29
N PHE A 212 -12.49 6.98 0.02
CA PHE A 212 -13.73 7.34 0.69
C PHE A 212 -14.01 8.84 0.56
N VAL A 213 -13.00 9.68 0.76
CA VAL A 213 -13.12 11.14 0.62
C VAL A 213 -13.47 11.53 -0.82
N ILE A 214 -12.83 10.92 -1.81
CA ILE A 214 -13.10 11.20 -3.23
C ILE A 214 -14.54 10.83 -3.60
N VAL A 215 -14.99 9.62 -3.25
CA VAL A 215 -16.37 9.18 -3.53
C VAL A 215 -17.38 10.03 -2.76
N PHE A 216 -17.10 10.41 -1.52
CA PHE A 216 -17.94 11.32 -0.73
C PHE A 216 -18.07 12.70 -1.37
N THR A 217 -16.97 13.30 -1.79
CA THR A 217 -16.97 14.59 -2.48
C THR A 217 -17.74 14.50 -3.81
N HIS A 218 -17.57 13.42 -4.57
CA HIS A 218 -18.35 13.18 -5.79
C HIS A 218 -19.85 13.03 -5.50
N ALA A 219 -20.21 12.24 -4.49
CA ALA A 219 -21.60 12.01 -4.09
C ALA A 219 -22.33 13.32 -3.76
N ILE A 220 -21.68 14.23 -3.01
CA ILE A 220 -22.25 15.52 -2.64
C ILE A 220 -22.39 16.45 -3.84
N THR A 221 -21.34 16.52 -4.69
CA THR A 221 -21.32 17.44 -5.82
C THR A 221 -22.31 17.05 -6.93
N THR A 222 -22.62 15.75 -7.06
CA THR A 222 -23.49 15.22 -8.11
C THR A 222 -24.84 14.71 -7.61
N ALA A 223 -25.08 14.72 -6.29
CA ALA A 223 -26.23 14.08 -5.65
C ALA A 223 -26.41 12.60 -6.07
N SER A 224 -25.29 11.88 -6.23
CA SER A 224 -25.27 10.49 -6.68
C SER A 224 -25.73 9.52 -5.58
N ASN A 225 -26.93 8.95 -5.76
CA ASN A 225 -27.45 7.92 -4.85
C ASN A 225 -26.63 6.63 -4.85
N ALA A 226 -26.01 6.29 -5.99
CA ALA A 226 -25.15 5.11 -6.10
C ALA A 226 -23.91 5.25 -5.20
N ASP A 227 -23.27 6.42 -5.22
CA ASP A 227 -22.11 6.68 -4.36
C ASP A 227 -22.50 6.72 -2.88
N LEU A 228 -23.65 7.29 -2.54
CA LEU A 228 -24.16 7.26 -1.17
C LEU A 228 -24.39 5.82 -0.67
N SER A 229 -24.92 4.94 -1.53
CA SER A 229 -25.08 3.52 -1.19
C SER A 229 -23.72 2.84 -0.97
N LEU A 230 -22.75 3.08 -1.85
CA LEU A 230 -21.40 2.53 -1.74
C LEU A 230 -20.70 2.98 -0.45
N LEU A 231 -20.80 4.27 -0.12
CA LEU A 231 -20.26 4.83 1.13
C LEU A 231 -20.96 4.21 2.35
N GLN A 232 -22.29 4.04 2.31
CA GLN A 232 -23.04 3.43 3.40
C GLN A 232 -22.66 1.97 3.61
N GLU A 233 -22.49 1.19 2.54
CA GLU A 233 -22.04 -0.20 2.62
C GLU A 233 -20.62 -0.30 3.18
N THR A 234 -19.74 0.61 2.77
CA THR A 234 -18.37 0.70 3.32
C THR A 234 -18.40 1.02 4.81
N VAL A 235 -19.21 1.97 5.27
CA VAL A 235 -19.33 2.27 6.71
C VAL A 235 -19.90 1.07 7.46
N LYS A 236 -20.90 0.37 6.91
CA LYS A 236 -21.46 -0.85 7.51
C LYS A 236 -20.43 -1.95 7.67
N SER A 237 -19.51 -2.15 6.72
CA SER A 237 -18.44 -3.15 6.86
C SER A 237 -17.50 -2.79 8.01
N LEU A 238 -17.14 -1.52 8.16
CA LEU A 238 -16.30 -1.02 9.26
C LEU A 238 -17.00 -1.15 10.63
N ASP A 239 -18.30 -0.88 10.68
CA ASP A 239 -19.09 -0.99 11.91
C ASP A 239 -19.13 -2.41 12.47
N LEU A 240 -19.03 -3.43 11.60
CA LEU A 240 -19.01 -4.84 12.01
C LEU A 240 -17.71 -5.25 12.70
N ILE A 241 -16.63 -4.49 12.54
CA ILE A 241 -15.30 -4.80 13.07
C ILE A 241 -14.82 -3.81 14.14
N LYS A 242 -15.59 -2.75 14.43
CA LYS A 242 -15.23 -1.73 15.44
C LYS A 242 -14.92 -2.29 16.83
N GLY A 243 -15.56 -3.41 17.19
CA GLY A 243 -15.36 -4.08 18.49
C GLY A 243 -14.02 -4.82 18.61
N LEU A 244 -13.27 -4.98 17.52
CA LEU A 244 -11.99 -5.70 17.49
C LEU A 244 -10.79 -4.81 17.83
N SER A 245 -10.94 -3.49 17.80
CA SER A 245 -9.85 -2.51 18.02
C SER A 245 -9.56 -2.21 19.51
N LEU A 246 -10.31 -2.80 20.45
CA LEU A 246 -10.35 -2.36 21.87
C LEU A 246 -9.99 -3.47 22.89
N ARG A 247 -9.29 -4.53 22.49
CA ARG A 247 -8.79 -5.56 23.42
C ARG A 247 -7.35 -5.95 23.14
#